data_AF-A0A225MLS4-F1
#
_entry.id   AF-A0A225MLS4-F1
#
_cell.length_a   1.000
_cell.length_b   1.000
_cell.length_c   1.000
_cell.angle_alpha   90.00
_cell.angle_beta   90.00
_cell.angle_gamma   90.00
#
_symmetry.space_group_name_H-M   'P 1'
#
loop_
_entity.id
_entity.type
_entity.pdbx_description
1 polymer ?
#
loop_
_entity_poly.entity_id
_entity_poly.type
_entity_poly.pdbx_seq_one_letter_code
_entity_poly.pdbx_strand_id
1 'polypeptide(L)'
;MAPAALAAVLGLLCGTTTATAADAPQAGHTMTMAMNWFGGPVYDGAPALAATAALVQAGGGAEHFTFAQALVSMLGEKTVNAEVAKLTKQYGKKDVDGFLNGMTFAIKDGLKRATEAGVKLPDAPADLKGVKLARALVQAGTAPDGIFWAGYLFDKAISHKLHNQVMVDIDVKYGHGADENTHKVLNQAMYDVAQALGDTHVKLASLH
;
A
#
# COMPACT_ATOMS: atom_id res chain seq x y z
N MET A 1 43.72 -64.14 33.19
CA MET A 1 43.34 -63.06 34.13
C MET A 1 42.06 -63.52 34.82
N ALA A 2 42.14 -63.74 36.14
CA ALA A 2 41.01 -63.99 37.04
C ALA A 2 40.38 -62.63 37.47
N PRO A 3 39.34 -62.59 38.34
CA PRO A 3 38.02 -63.25 38.34
C PRO A 3 36.89 -62.24 38.69
N ALA A 4 35.71 -62.76 39.11
CA ALA A 4 34.75 -62.17 40.07
C ALA A 4 33.70 -61.16 39.53
N ALA A 5 32.48 -61.05 40.05
CA ALA A 5 31.65 -61.87 40.94
C ALA A 5 30.23 -61.23 41.00
N LEU A 6 29.26 -62.08 41.35
CA LEU A 6 27.99 -61.83 42.07
C LEU A 6 27.76 -60.41 42.66
N ALA A 7 26.53 -59.88 42.52
CA ALA A 7 25.65 -59.52 43.66
C ALA A 7 24.32 -58.89 43.21
N ALA A 8 23.24 -59.33 43.87
CA ALA A 8 21.88 -58.79 43.78
C ALA A 8 21.72 -57.53 44.66
N VAL A 9 20.84 -56.59 44.29
CA VAL A 9 20.13 -55.73 45.26
C VAL A 9 18.73 -55.36 44.74
N LEU A 10 17.75 -55.67 45.59
CA LEU A 10 16.36 -55.20 45.61
C LEU A 10 16.34 -53.74 46.07
N GLY A 11 15.66 -52.83 45.36
CA GLY A 11 15.60 -51.41 45.74
C GLY A 11 14.23 -50.78 45.48
N LEU A 12 13.34 -50.91 46.46
CA LEU A 12 12.09 -50.18 46.60
C LEU A 12 12.40 -48.78 47.16
N LEU A 13 12.04 -47.70 46.44
CA LEU A 13 12.06 -46.33 46.98
C LEU A 13 10.82 -45.55 46.53
N CYS A 14 9.97 -45.26 47.51
CA CYS A 14 8.94 -44.24 47.46
C CYS A 14 9.56 -42.84 47.41
N GLY A 15 8.87 -41.93 46.71
CA GLY A 15 8.87 -40.49 47.03
C GLY A 15 9.47 -39.60 45.95
N THR A 16 8.66 -38.74 45.33
CA THR A 16 8.65 -37.30 45.60
C THR A 16 7.72 -36.58 44.62
N THR A 17 6.92 -35.68 45.18
CA THR A 17 6.00 -34.75 44.55
C THR A 17 6.72 -33.81 43.58
N THR A 18 6.34 -33.81 42.30
CA THR A 18 6.75 -32.77 41.36
C THR A 18 5.81 -31.55 41.49
N ALA A 19 6.38 -30.46 41.99
CA ALA A 19 5.79 -29.13 41.91
C ALA A 19 5.67 -28.71 40.44
N THR A 20 4.46 -28.40 39.98
CA THR A 20 4.24 -27.77 38.68
C THR A 20 4.69 -26.31 38.77
N ALA A 21 5.75 -25.99 38.03
CA ALA A 21 6.22 -24.62 37.85
C ALA A 21 5.10 -23.77 37.22
N ALA A 22 4.88 -22.59 37.81
CA ALA A 22 3.97 -21.58 37.30
C ALA A 22 4.43 -21.09 35.92
N ASP A 23 3.52 -21.09 34.95
CA ASP A 23 3.73 -20.48 33.64
C ASP A 23 4.05 -18.99 33.81
N ALA A 24 5.25 -18.60 33.37
CA ALA A 24 5.61 -17.21 33.18
C ALA A 24 4.74 -16.62 32.05
N PRO A 25 4.29 -15.36 32.15
CA PRO A 25 3.50 -14.75 31.09
C PRO A 25 4.33 -14.66 29.81
N GLN A 26 3.80 -15.24 28.73
CA GLN A 26 4.35 -15.12 27.38
C GLN A 26 4.59 -13.64 27.05
N ALA A 27 5.85 -13.32 26.74
CA ALA A 27 6.24 -12.04 26.19
C ALA A 27 5.34 -11.75 24.98
N GLY A 28 4.65 -10.61 25.03
CA GLY A 28 3.74 -10.18 23.98
C GLY A 28 4.46 -10.16 22.63
N HIS A 29 3.88 -10.85 21.65
CA HIS A 29 4.20 -10.61 20.25
C HIS A 29 3.88 -9.14 19.95
N THR A 30 4.90 -8.29 19.96
CA THR A 30 4.84 -7.05 19.17
C THR A 30 4.65 -7.49 17.73
N MET A 31 3.41 -7.46 17.25
CA MET A 31 3.10 -7.52 15.83
C MET A 31 3.86 -6.35 15.19
N THR A 32 5.04 -6.62 14.63
CA THR A 32 5.69 -5.67 13.73
C THR A 32 4.73 -5.54 12.55
N MET A 33 3.91 -4.49 12.56
CA MET A 33 3.04 -4.19 11.44
C MET A 33 3.94 -4.06 10.21
N ALA A 34 3.72 -4.92 9.21
CA ALA A 34 4.48 -4.85 7.96
C ALA A 34 4.33 -3.44 7.37
N MET A 35 5.44 -2.89 6.88
CA MET A 35 5.52 -1.52 6.38
C MET A 35 5.70 -1.55 4.86
N ASN A 36 5.00 -0.66 4.16
CA ASN A 36 5.20 -0.44 2.74
C ASN A 36 6.62 0.10 2.47
N TRP A 37 7.13 -0.10 1.25
CA TRP A 37 8.52 0.21 0.89
C TRP A 37 8.91 1.67 1.21
N PHE A 38 7.98 2.60 1.00
CA PHE A 38 8.16 4.04 1.23
C PHE A 38 7.41 4.57 2.46
N GLY A 39 7.10 3.67 3.41
CA GLY A 39 6.42 4.00 4.66
C GLY A 39 4.91 3.73 4.64
N GLY A 40 4.32 3.80 5.83
CA GLY A 40 2.92 3.47 6.07
C GLY A 40 2.66 1.97 6.22
N PRO A 41 1.51 1.58 6.76
CA PRO A 41 1.18 0.17 6.95
C PRO A 41 0.96 -0.53 5.60
N VAL A 42 1.12 -1.85 5.58
CA VAL A 42 0.68 -2.72 4.49
C VAL A 42 -0.83 -2.98 4.57
N TYR A 43 -1.50 -3.07 3.42
CA TYR A 43 -2.86 -3.60 3.33
C TYR A 43 -2.87 -4.98 2.65
N ASP A 44 -3.15 -6.02 3.44
CA ASP A 44 -3.26 -7.40 2.94
C ASP A 44 -4.71 -7.86 2.69
N GLY A 45 -5.67 -6.93 2.70
CA GLY A 45 -7.06 -7.24 2.43
C GLY A 45 -7.38 -7.38 0.94
N ALA A 46 -8.66 -7.64 0.63
CA ALA A 46 -9.10 -7.77 -0.75
C ALA A 46 -8.99 -6.43 -1.51
N PRO A 47 -8.53 -6.44 -2.77
CA PRO A 47 -8.41 -5.20 -3.54
C PRO A 47 -9.79 -4.59 -3.84
N ALA A 48 -9.86 -3.26 -3.80
CA ALA A 48 -11.02 -2.45 -4.14
C ALA A 48 -11.19 -2.30 -5.66
N LEU A 49 -11.40 -3.42 -6.36
CA LEU A 49 -11.40 -3.49 -7.83
C LEU A 49 -12.42 -2.54 -8.50
N ALA A 50 -13.53 -2.22 -7.83
CA ALA A 50 -14.51 -1.25 -8.33
C ALA A 50 -13.97 0.19 -8.36
N ALA A 51 -13.19 0.59 -7.36
CA ALA A 51 -12.52 1.89 -7.34
C ALA A 51 -11.37 1.93 -8.36
N THR A 52 -10.64 0.82 -8.52
CA THR A 52 -9.63 0.66 -9.56
C THR A 52 -10.26 0.79 -10.95
N ALA A 53 -11.40 0.15 -11.21
CA ALA A 53 -12.15 0.26 -12.46
C ALA A 53 -12.56 1.69 -12.76
N ALA A 54 -13.12 2.39 -11.77
CA ALA A 54 -13.53 3.77 -11.90
C ALA A 54 -12.35 4.73 -12.16
N LEU A 55 -11.20 4.52 -11.49
CA LEU A 55 -9.98 5.29 -11.75
C LEU A 55 -9.49 5.09 -13.19
N VAL A 56 -9.44 3.84 -13.66
CA VAL A 56 -9.01 3.53 -15.02
C VAL A 56 -9.95 4.15 -16.06
N GLN A 57 -11.26 4.05 -15.84
CA GLN A 57 -12.27 4.70 -16.68
C GLN A 57 -12.08 6.22 -16.71
N ALA A 58 -11.84 6.84 -15.54
CA ALA A 58 -11.62 8.28 -15.43
C ALA A 58 -10.36 8.74 -16.19
N GLY A 59 -9.32 7.90 -16.26
CA GLY A 59 -8.10 8.16 -17.01
C GLY A 59 -8.17 7.88 -18.51
N GLY A 60 -9.31 7.45 -19.05
CA GLY A 60 -9.49 7.16 -20.48
C GLY A 60 -9.59 5.67 -20.83
N GLY A 61 -9.69 4.79 -19.85
CA GLY A 61 -9.72 3.33 -20.04
C GLY A 61 -8.33 2.71 -20.10
N ALA A 62 -8.25 1.37 -20.07
CA ALA A 62 -6.98 0.64 -19.90
C ALA A 62 -5.93 0.94 -20.99
N GLU A 63 -6.36 1.11 -22.25
CA GLU A 63 -5.45 1.35 -23.39
C GLU A 63 -4.92 2.80 -23.43
N HIS A 64 -5.77 3.77 -23.07
CA HIS A 64 -5.49 5.20 -23.20
C HIS A 64 -5.24 5.89 -21.86
N PHE A 65 -5.10 5.11 -20.77
CA PHE A 65 -4.97 5.64 -19.42
C PHE A 65 -3.86 6.70 -19.32
N THR A 66 -4.20 7.87 -18.79
CA THR A 66 -3.24 8.82 -18.22
C THR A 66 -3.72 9.31 -16.86
N PHE A 67 -2.78 9.47 -15.93
CA PHE A 67 -3.14 9.95 -14.59
C PHE A 67 -3.60 11.41 -14.61
N ALA A 68 -3.02 12.25 -15.49
CA ALA A 68 -3.47 13.63 -15.67
C ALA A 68 -4.95 13.71 -16.09
N GLN A 69 -5.38 12.87 -17.05
CA GLN A 69 -6.79 12.80 -17.44
C GLN A 69 -7.67 12.32 -16.30
N ALA A 70 -7.22 11.35 -15.51
CA ALA A 70 -7.97 10.88 -14.33
C ALA A 70 -8.17 11.99 -13.31
N LEU A 71 -7.11 12.76 -13.00
CA LEU A 71 -7.21 13.92 -12.11
C LEU A 71 -8.21 14.96 -12.64
N VAL A 72 -8.15 15.30 -13.94
CA VAL A 72 -9.07 16.27 -14.56
C VAL A 72 -10.51 15.77 -14.52
N SER A 73 -10.74 14.49 -14.81
CA SER A 73 -12.06 13.86 -14.73
C SER A 73 -12.64 13.88 -13.31
N MET A 74 -11.77 13.76 -12.29
CA MET A 74 -12.17 13.78 -10.89
C MET A 74 -12.42 15.18 -10.33
N LEU A 75 -11.56 16.15 -10.65
CA LEU A 75 -11.44 17.42 -9.93
C LEU A 75 -11.68 18.67 -10.80
N GLY A 76 -11.72 18.49 -12.12
CA GLY A 76 -11.80 19.57 -13.10
C GLY A 76 -10.44 20.21 -13.43
N GLU A 77 -10.28 20.65 -14.67
CA GLU A 77 -9.01 21.15 -15.23
C GLU A 77 -8.41 22.32 -14.44
N LYS A 78 -9.24 23.30 -14.06
CA LYS A 78 -8.78 24.46 -13.29
C LYS A 78 -8.14 24.06 -11.97
N THR A 79 -8.76 23.12 -11.25
CA THR A 79 -8.26 22.62 -9.96
C THR A 79 -6.95 21.89 -10.15
N VAL A 80 -6.88 21.00 -11.15
CA VAL A 80 -5.67 20.23 -11.45
C VAL A 80 -4.51 21.13 -11.87
N ASN A 81 -4.75 22.13 -12.72
CA ASN A 81 -3.69 23.05 -13.15
C ASN A 81 -3.14 23.88 -11.98
N ALA A 82 -4.01 24.31 -11.06
CA ALA A 82 -3.58 25.01 -9.84
C ALA A 82 -2.73 24.09 -8.94
N GLU A 83 -3.14 22.83 -8.78
CA GLU A 83 -2.42 21.85 -7.99
C GLU A 83 -1.05 21.51 -8.61
N VAL A 84 -1.00 21.25 -9.92
CA VAL A 84 0.24 21.00 -10.65
C VAL A 84 1.18 22.20 -10.54
N ALA A 85 0.69 23.43 -10.63
CA ALA A 85 1.52 24.62 -10.45
C ALA A 85 2.09 24.71 -9.02
N LYS A 86 1.28 24.40 -8.01
CA LYS A 86 1.73 24.37 -6.60
C LYS A 86 2.79 23.29 -6.38
N LEU A 87 2.54 22.06 -6.81
CA LEU A 87 3.50 20.96 -6.73
C LEU A 87 4.77 21.27 -7.51
N THR A 88 4.67 21.93 -8.66
CA THR A 88 5.83 22.33 -9.48
C THR A 88 6.69 23.36 -8.74
N LYS A 89 6.08 24.25 -7.96
CA LYS A 89 6.83 25.18 -7.09
C LYS A 89 7.50 24.46 -5.92
N GLN A 90 6.89 23.41 -5.40
CA GLN A 90 7.37 22.67 -4.23
C GLN A 90 8.48 21.66 -4.55
N TYR A 91 8.33 20.90 -5.65
CA TYR A 91 9.22 19.81 -6.03
C TYR A 91 10.04 20.09 -7.29
N GLY A 92 9.65 21.11 -8.07
CA GLY A 92 10.23 21.35 -9.37
C GLY A 92 9.53 20.58 -10.48
N LYS A 93 9.63 21.10 -11.71
CA LYS A 93 8.91 20.57 -12.88
C LYS A 93 9.29 19.12 -13.20
N LYS A 94 10.57 18.78 -13.10
CA LYS A 94 11.07 17.42 -13.40
C LYS A 94 10.39 16.37 -12.53
N ASP A 95 10.23 16.65 -11.24
CA ASP A 95 9.67 15.71 -10.27
C ASP A 95 8.15 15.59 -10.43
N VAL A 96 7.46 16.68 -10.75
CA VAL A 96 6.01 16.64 -11.03
C VAL A 96 5.71 15.94 -12.37
N ASP A 97 6.47 16.20 -13.43
CA ASP A 97 6.36 15.46 -14.69
C ASP A 97 6.67 13.97 -14.46
N GLY A 98 7.71 13.68 -13.65
CA GLY A 98 8.08 12.32 -13.25
C GLY A 98 6.96 11.61 -12.51
N PHE A 99 6.30 12.29 -11.58
CA PHE A 99 5.15 11.79 -10.85
C PHE A 99 3.96 11.46 -11.76
N LEU A 100 3.55 12.37 -12.65
CA LEU A 100 2.41 12.15 -13.55
C LEU A 100 2.66 10.95 -14.49
N ASN A 101 3.88 10.84 -15.01
CA ASN A 101 4.31 9.72 -15.84
C ASN A 101 4.46 8.43 -15.04
N GLY A 102 5.00 8.50 -13.83
CA GLY A 102 5.16 7.39 -12.89
C GLY A 102 3.81 6.78 -12.50
N MET A 103 2.84 7.60 -12.12
CA MET A 103 1.45 7.16 -11.87
C MET A 103 0.81 6.53 -13.10
N THR A 104 1.03 7.12 -14.28
CA THR A 104 0.52 6.57 -15.54
C THR A 104 1.11 5.19 -15.82
N PHE A 105 2.42 5.03 -15.63
CA PHE A 105 3.08 3.73 -15.77
C PHE A 105 2.59 2.74 -14.71
N ALA A 106 2.58 3.11 -13.43
CA ALA A 106 2.21 2.24 -12.32
C ALA A 106 0.81 1.65 -12.49
N ILE A 107 -0.16 2.45 -12.95
CA ILE A 107 -1.52 1.97 -13.19
C ILE A 107 -1.56 1.03 -14.41
N LYS A 108 -0.88 1.37 -15.51
CA LYS A 108 -0.85 0.50 -16.69
C LYS A 108 -0.14 -0.83 -16.42
N ASP A 109 0.98 -0.78 -15.72
CA ASP A 109 1.72 -1.98 -15.33
C ASP A 109 0.93 -2.80 -14.31
N GLY A 110 0.34 -2.16 -13.29
CA GLY A 110 -0.56 -2.82 -12.35
C GLY A 110 -1.72 -3.55 -13.01
N LEU A 111 -2.35 -2.95 -14.03
CA LEU A 111 -3.39 -3.62 -14.84
C LEU A 111 -2.84 -4.81 -15.62
N LYS A 112 -1.66 -4.68 -16.22
CA LYS A 112 -0.96 -5.77 -16.90
C LYS A 112 -0.69 -6.93 -15.92
N ARG A 113 -0.11 -6.65 -14.75
CA ARG A 113 0.19 -7.65 -13.71
C ARG A 113 -1.05 -8.31 -13.14
N ALA A 114 -2.11 -7.53 -12.90
CA ALA A 114 -3.41 -8.06 -12.49
C ALA A 114 -3.99 -9.02 -13.53
N THR A 115 -3.91 -8.65 -14.82
CA THR A 115 -4.36 -9.51 -15.93
C THR A 115 -3.54 -10.79 -16.03
N GLU A 116 -2.20 -10.69 -15.93
CA GLU A 116 -1.28 -11.85 -15.89
C GLU A 116 -1.59 -12.78 -14.70
N ALA A 117 -2.06 -12.22 -13.58
CA ALA A 117 -2.49 -12.96 -12.40
C ALA A 117 -3.94 -13.49 -12.49
N GLY A 118 -4.63 -13.30 -13.63
CA GLY A 118 -6.01 -13.75 -13.83
C GLY A 118 -7.08 -12.90 -13.15
N VAL A 119 -6.73 -11.72 -12.64
CA VAL A 119 -7.67 -10.77 -12.04
C VAL A 119 -8.40 -10.04 -13.16
N LYS A 120 -9.74 -10.09 -13.12
CA LYS A 120 -10.60 -9.33 -14.04
C LYS A 120 -11.09 -8.09 -13.32
N LEU A 121 -10.89 -6.93 -13.95
CA LEU A 121 -11.47 -5.69 -13.49
C LEU A 121 -12.98 -5.71 -13.76
N PRO A 122 -13.84 -5.38 -12.78
CA PRO A 122 -15.26 -5.24 -13.01
C PRO A 122 -15.53 -3.99 -13.86
N ASP A 123 -16.77 -3.84 -14.33
CA ASP A 123 -17.21 -2.57 -14.89
C ASP A 123 -17.14 -1.46 -13.84
N ALA A 124 -16.75 -0.26 -14.28
CA ALA A 124 -16.71 0.91 -13.40
C ALA A 124 -18.13 1.25 -12.93
N PRO A 125 -18.39 1.37 -11.60
CA PRO A 125 -19.69 1.79 -11.12
C PRO A 125 -20.07 3.17 -11.67
N ALA A 126 -21.26 3.29 -12.28
CA ALA A 126 -21.68 4.49 -13.00
C ALA A 126 -21.79 5.77 -12.13
N ASP A 127 -21.93 5.58 -10.82
CA ASP A 127 -22.03 6.64 -9.81
C ASP A 127 -20.69 6.97 -9.12
N LEU A 128 -19.67 6.13 -9.27
CA LEU A 128 -18.34 6.33 -8.72
C LEU A 128 -17.46 7.13 -9.69
N LYS A 129 -17.71 8.44 -9.76
CA LYS A 129 -17.05 9.37 -10.70
C LYS A 129 -16.86 10.76 -10.10
N GLY A 130 -16.06 11.60 -10.76
CA GLY A 130 -15.82 12.97 -10.33
C GLY A 130 -15.30 13.03 -8.89
N VAL A 131 -15.85 13.96 -8.10
CA VAL A 131 -15.53 14.13 -6.68
C VAL A 131 -15.81 12.89 -5.83
N LYS A 132 -16.82 12.07 -6.17
CA LYS A 132 -17.09 10.83 -5.43
C LYS A 132 -15.94 9.84 -5.57
N LEU A 133 -15.39 9.71 -6.77
CA LEU A 133 -14.21 8.89 -7.01
C LEU A 133 -12.98 9.47 -6.30
N ALA A 134 -12.76 10.79 -6.38
CA ALA A 134 -11.64 11.43 -5.67
C ALA A 134 -11.68 11.14 -4.16
N ARG A 135 -12.85 11.31 -3.54
CA ARG A 135 -13.05 11.00 -2.11
C ARG A 135 -12.83 9.51 -1.81
N ALA A 136 -13.32 8.62 -2.66
CA ALA A 136 -13.10 7.18 -2.49
C ALA A 136 -11.62 6.80 -2.54
N LEU A 137 -10.82 7.43 -3.41
CA LEU A 137 -9.38 7.21 -3.48
C LEU A 137 -8.64 7.78 -2.27
N VAL A 138 -9.03 8.97 -1.80
CA VAL A 138 -8.51 9.53 -0.53
C VAL A 138 -8.77 8.55 0.61
N GLN A 139 -10.02 8.13 0.79
CA GLN A 139 -10.41 7.20 1.85
C GLN A 139 -9.73 5.83 1.74
N ALA A 140 -9.49 5.35 0.51
CA ALA A 140 -8.75 4.12 0.30
C ALA A 140 -7.31 4.26 0.80
N GLY A 141 -6.62 5.35 0.45
CA GLY A 141 -5.23 5.60 0.86
C GLY A 141 -5.05 6.09 2.30
N THR A 142 -6.11 6.57 2.98
CA THR A 142 -6.05 6.93 4.40
C THR A 142 -6.05 5.67 5.27
N ALA A 143 -4.96 5.45 5.99
CA ALA A 143 -4.82 4.33 6.94
C ALA A 143 -5.54 4.62 8.28
N PRO A 144 -5.66 3.62 9.18
CA PRO A 144 -6.34 3.77 10.47
C PRO A 144 -5.75 4.86 11.40
N ASP A 145 -4.50 5.28 11.18
CA ASP A 145 -3.84 6.39 11.89
C ASP A 145 -4.26 7.78 11.39
N GLY A 146 -5.07 7.82 10.32
CA GLY A 146 -5.55 9.01 9.64
C GLY A 146 -4.58 9.58 8.61
N ILE A 147 -3.43 8.93 8.36
CA ILE A 147 -2.43 9.38 7.39
C ILE A 147 -2.74 8.79 6.02
N PHE A 148 -2.72 9.61 4.97
CA PHE A 148 -2.76 9.11 3.60
C PHE A 148 -1.38 8.54 3.23
N TRP A 149 -1.35 7.27 2.78
CA TRP A 149 -0.16 6.61 2.28
C TRP A 149 -0.38 6.05 0.88
N ALA A 150 0.46 6.47 -0.06
CA ALA A 150 0.46 6.01 -1.45
C ALA A 150 0.55 4.48 -1.55
N GLY A 151 1.49 3.85 -0.81
CA GLY A 151 1.64 2.41 -0.82
C GLY A 151 0.39 1.67 -0.31
N TYR A 152 -0.27 2.22 0.72
CA TYR A 152 -1.53 1.69 1.25
C TYR A 152 -2.68 1.80 0.23
N LEU A 153 -2.74 2.89 -0.54
CA LEU A 153 -3.67 3.03 -1.66
C LEU A 153 -3.39 1.97 -2.75
N PHE A 154 -2.13 1.77 -3.13
CA PHE A 154 -1.77 0.81 -4.18
C PHE A 154 -2.02 -0.64 -3.76
N ASP A 155 -1.70 -0.99 -2.52
CA ASP A 155 -2.06 -2.29 -1.94
C ASP A 155 -3.57 -2.51 -2.01
N LYS A 156 -4.40 -1.51 -1.70
CA LYS A 156 -5.86 -1.62 -1.87
C LYS A 156 -6.29 -1.67 -3.33
N ALA A 157 -5.57 -1.06 -4.25
CA ALA A 157 -5.97 -1.04 -5.65
C ALA A 157 -5.76 -2.41 -6.33
N ILE A 158 -4.63 -3.08 -6.05
CA ILE A 158 -4.20 -4.29 -6.78
C ILE A 158 -3.66 -5.43 -5.89
N SER A 159 -3.76 -5.35 -4.56
CA SER A 159 -3.08 -6.20 -3.56
C SER A 159 -1.60 -5.87 -3.36
N HIS A 160 -1.11 -6.07 -2.13
CA HIS A 160 0.29 -5.83 -1.77
C HIS A 160 1.30 -6.60 -2.64
N LYS A 161 1.00 -7.85 -2.97
CA LYS A 161 1.88 -8.67 -3.82
C LYS A 161 2.07 -8.07 -5.22
N LEU A 162 0.98 -7.63 -5.87
CA LEU A 162 1.08 -7.04 -7.20
C LEU A 162 1.66 -5.63 -7.14
N HIS A 163 1.34 -4.86 -6.09
CA HIS A 163 1.94 -3.56 -5.86
C HIS A 163 3.47 -3.65 -5.73
N ASN A 164 4.01 -4.59 -4.93
CA ASN A 164 5.46 -4.81 -4.84
C ASN A 164 6.08 -5.16 -6.20
N GLN A 165 5.38 -5.94 -7.03
CA GLN A 165 5.87 -6.25 -8.37
C GLN A 165 5.92 -5.00 -9.27
N VAL A 166 4.91 -4.14 -9.20
CA VAL A 166 4.91 -2.86 -9.94
C VAL A 166 6.07 -1.96 -9.47
N MET A 167 6.33 -1.87 -8.17
CA MET A 167 7.47 -1.11 -7.65
C MET A 167 8.80 -1.65 -8.20
N VAL A 168 8.98 -2.98 -8.20
CA VAL A 168 10.16 -3.62 -8.83
C VAL A 168 10.27 -3.28 -10.31
N ASP A 169 9.15 -3.25 -11.04
CA ASP A 169 9.14 -2.93 -12.47
C ASP A 169 9.48 -1.45 -12.74
N ILE A 170 9.06 -0.53 -11.86
CA ILE A 170 9.47 0.88 -11.88
C ILE A 170 10.97 0.99 -11.61
N ASP A 171 11.47 0.32 -10.57
CA ASP A 171 12.89 0.34 -10.20
C ASP A 171 13.79 -0.13 -11.34
N VAL A 172 13.40 -1.21 -12.03
CA VAL A 172 14.14 -1.72 -13.18
C VAL A 172 14.13 -0.75 -14.36
N LYS A 173 13.00 -0.07 -14.59
CA LYS A 173 12.82 0.75 -15.81
C LYS A 173 13.26 2.20 -15.65
N TYR A 174 13.04 2.77 -14.48
CA TYR A 174 13.19 4.20 -14.20
C TYR A 174 14.07 4.49 -12.97
N GLY A 175 14.38 3.47 -12.16
CA GLY A 175 15.19 3.57 -10.96
C GLY A 175 14.38 3.87 -9.70
N HIS A 176 14.92 3.46 -8.54
CA HIS A 176 14.27 3.59 -7.23
C HIS A 176 13.82 5.01 -6.88
N GLY A 177 14.62 6.02 -7.22
CA GLY A 177 14.25 7.41 -6.99
C GLY A 177 13.01 7.87 -7.78
N ALA A 178 12.69 7.23 -8.91
CA ALA A 178 11.47 7.54 -9.65
C ALA A 178 10.22 6.97 -8.96
N ASP A 179 10.33 5.79 -8.34
CA ASP A 179 9.25 5.20 -7.54
C ASP A 179 9.02 5.98 -6.25
N GLU A 180 10.10 6.29 -5.53
CA GLU A 180 10.06 7.14 -4.34
C GLU A 180 9.41 8.49 -4.65
N ASN A 181 9.78 9.14 -5.76
CA ASN A 181 9.17 10.39 -6.19
C ASN A 181 7.67 10.24 -6.49
N THR A 182 7.27 9.12 -7.11
CA THR A 182 5.85 8.85 -7.38
C THR A 182 5.05 8.77 -6.08
N HIS A 183 5.56 8.03 -5.09
CA HIS A 183 4.94 7.90 -3.78
C HIS A 183 4.89 9.23 -3.02
N LYS A 184 6.02 9.94 -3.00
CA LYS A 184 6.20 11.22 -2.32
C LYS A 184 5.21 12.28 -2.82
N VAL A 185 5.17 12.51 -4.13
CA VAL A 185 4.28 13.52 -4.71
C VAL A 185 2.82 13.08 -4.64
N LEU A 186 2.52 11.77 -4.72
CA LEU A 186 1.16 11.28 -4.53
C LEU A 186 0.64 11.54 -3.11
N ASN A 187 1.48 11.35 -2.08
CA ASN A 187 1.12 11.62 -0.69
C ASN A 187 0.69 13.07 -0.50
N GLN A 188 1.48 14.02 -1.02
CA GLN A 188 1.14 15.44 -0.99
C GLN A 188 -0.14 15.73 -1.78
N ALA A 189 -0.21 15.31 -3.04
CA ALA A 189 -1.34 15.60 -3.92
C ALA A 189 -2.67 15.07 -3.36
N MET A 190 -2.68 13.85 -2.81
CA MET A 190 -3.92 13.25 -2.27
C MET A 190 -4.30 13.83 -0.91
N TYR A 191 -3.33 14.25 -0.09
CA TYR A 191 -3.60 15.07 1.09
C TYR A 191 -4.29 16.39 0.69
N ASP A 192 -3.78 17.08 -0.33
CA ASP A 192 -4.35 18.35 -0.80
C ASP A 192 -5.75 18.17 -1.39
N VAL A 193 -5.97 17.08 -2.13
CA VAL A 193 -7.32 16.69 -2.56
C VAL A 193 -8.23 16.47 -1.36
N ALA A 194 -7.79 15.76 -0.32
CA ALA A 194 -8.58 15.57 0.89
C ALA A 194 -8.99 16.91 1.53
N GLN A 195 -8.04 17.85 1.67
CA GLN A 195 -8.31 19.18 2.22
C GLN A 195 -9.31 19.95 1.34
N ALA A 196 -9.14 19.92 0.01
CA ALA A 196 -10.05 20.58 -0.93
C ALA A 196 -11.47 19.99 -0.90
N LEU A 197 -11.61 18.70 -0.56
CA LEU A 197 -12.88 18.01 -0.39
C LEU A 197 -13.50 18.19 1.01
N GLY A 198 -12.83 18.88 1.92
CA GLY A 198 -13.27 19.08 3.30
C GLY A 198 -12.97 17.91 4.24
N ASP A 199 -12.19 16.92 3.79
CA ASP A 199 -11.77 15.76 4.59
C ASP A 199 -10.54 16.13 5.47
N THR A 200 -10.70 17.17 6.29
CA THR A 200 -9.60 17.81 7.07
C THR A 200 -8.98 16.93 8.16
N HIS A 201 -9.56 15.77 8.42
CA HIS A 201 -9.02 14.77 9.34
C HIS A 201 -7.87 13.96 8.73
N VAL A 202 -7.72 13.97 7.39
CA VAL A 202 -6.62 13.30 6.69
C VAL A 202 -5.32 14.05 6.96
N LYS A 203 -4.29 13.29 7.36
CA LYS A 203 -2.95 13.79 7.67
C LYS A 203 -1.98 13.48 6.53
N LEU A 204 -1.01 14.37 6.38
CA LEU A 204 0.08 14.23 5.43
C LEU A 204 1.11 13.20 5.92
N ALA A 205 1.56 12.31 5.03
CA ALA A 205 2.61 11.34 5.33
C ALA A 205 3.96 12.02 5.62
N SER A 206 4.84 11.34 6.35
CA SER A 206 6.19 11.85 6.59
C SER A 206 7.03 11.93 5.32
N LEU A 207 6.79 11.03 4.35
CA LEU A 207 7.31 11.16 3.00
C LEU A 207 6.36 12.01 2.16
N HIS A 208 6.69 13.28 1.97
CA HIS A 208 6.04 14.18 1.02
C HIS A 208 7.05 15.13 0.43
#